data_AF-A0A925S0X1-F1
#
_entry.id   AF-A0A925S0X1-F1
#
_cell.length_a   1.000
_cell.length_b   1.000
_cell.length_c   1.000
_cell.angle_alpha   90.00
_cell.angle_beta   90.00
_cell.angle_gamma   90.00
#
_symmetry.space_group_name_H-M   'P 1'
#
loop_
_entity.id
_entity.type
_entity.pdbx_description
1 polymer ?
#
loop_
_entity_poly.entity_id
_entity_poly.type
_entity_poly.pdbx_seq_one_letter_code
_entity_poly.pdbx_strand_id
1 'polypeptide(L)' 'TLPMSLVGARSAAVDLSYGEAAIPFLAWARAAGARDVVDGLGMLVEQAAESFALWHGVHPDTDAVYADLRARNAALVTAD' A
#
# COMPACT_ATOMS: atom_id res chain seq x y z
N THR A 1 -8.77 6.24 -17.42
CA THR A 1 -8.71 7.04 -16.18
C THR A 1 -10.10 7.16 -15.60
N LEU A 2 -10.22 7.22 -14.26
CA LEU A 2 -11.51 7.30 -13.56
C LEU A 2 -12.00 8.76 -13.48
N PRO A 3 -13.32 9.02 -13.34
CA PRO A 3 -13.84 10.38 -13.19
C PRO A 3 -13.34 11.10 -11.94
N MET A 4 -12.86 12.34 -12.08
CA MET A 4 -12.29 13.12 -10.97
C MET A 4 -13.29 13.43 -9.85
N SER A 5 -14.58 13.43 -10.15
CA SER A 5 -15.66 13.67 -9.19
C SER A 5 -15.91 12.53 -8.20
N LEU A 6 -15.26 11.37 -8.38
CA LEU A 6 -15.44 10.21 -7.48
C LEU A 6 -14.78 10.38 -6.12
N VAL A 7 -13.75 11.22 -6.04
CA VAL A 7 -12.88 11.35 -4.87
C VAL A 7 -12.79 12.82 -4.51
N GLY A 8 -12.62 13.12 -3.22
CA GLY A 8 -12.29 14.45 -2.75
C GLY A 8 -11.51 14.39 -1.45
N ALA A 9 -11.36 15.55 -0.78
CA ALA A 9 -10.50 15.68 0.39
C ALA A 9 -10.88 14.78 1.59
N ARG A 10 -12.05 14.15 1.59
CA ARG A 10 -12.49 13.23 2.66
C ARG A 10 -12.43 11.76 2.25
N SER A 11 -11.94 11.47 1.07
CA SER A 11 -11.77 10.11 0.56
C SER A 11 -10.39 9.59 0.94
N ALA A 12 -10.35 8.32 1.36
CA ALA A 12 -9.15 7.51 1.34
C ALA A 12 -9.16 6.65 0.07
N ALA A 13 -8.04 6.61 -0.63
CA ALA A 13 -7.84 5.75 -1.79
C ALA A 13 -6.78 4.70 -1.46
N VAL A 14 -7.16 3.43 -1.58
CA VAL A 14 -6.31 2.29 -1.27
C VAL A 14 -6.16 1.44 -2.53
N ASP A 15 -4.93 1.27 -2.99
CA ASP A 15 -4.62 0.29 -4.05
C ASP A 15 -4.27 -1.05 -3.41
N LEU A 16 -4.67 -2.15 -4.05
CA LEU A 16 -4.21 -3.49 -3.66
C LEU A 16 -2.81 -3.79 -4.22
N SER A 17 -2.45 -3.11 -5.31
CA SER A 17 -1.11 -3.13 -5.89
C SER A 17 -0.14 -2.36 -4.99
N TYR A 18 1.15 -2.63 -5.13
CA TYR A 18 2.23 -1.94 -4.43
C TYR A 18 3.43 -1.74 -5.37
N GLY A 19 4.34 -0.85 -5.00
CA GLY A 19 5.45 -0.44 -5.87
C GLY A 19 4.96 0.27 -7.14
N GLU A 20 5.65 0.07 -8.26
CA GLU A 20 5.34 0.78 -9.52
C GLU A 20 3.92 0.57 -10.01
N ALA A 21 3.39 -0.64 -9.83
CA ALA A 21 2.05 -1.00 -10.28
C ALA A 21 0.95 -0.16 -9.60
N ALA A 22 1.20 0.37 -8.39
CA ALA A 22 0.26 1.23 -7.68
C ALA A 22 0.32 2.71 -8.10
N ILE A 23 1.40 3.13 -8.78
CA ILE A 23 1.64 4.54 -9.11
C ILE A 23 0.47 5.15 -9.91
N PRO A 24 -0.06 4.51 -10.97
CA PRO A 24 -1.09 5.15 -11.81
C PRO A 24 -2.37 5.48 -11.04
N PHE A 25 -2.85 4.57 -10.18
CA PHE A 25 -4.07 4.79 -9.41
C PHE A 25 -3.85 5.80 -8.29
N LEU A 26 -2.75 5.69 -7.55
CA LEU A 26 -2.46 6.63 -6.46
C LEU A 26 -2.16 8.05 -6.97
N ALA A 27 -1.50 8.17 -8.13
CA ALA A 27 -1.32 9.46 -8.80
C ALA A 27 -2.66 10.08 -9.22
N TRP A 28 -3.55 9.28 -9.81
CA TRP A 28 -4.90 9.71 -10.13
C TRP A 28 -5.67 10.15 -8.88
N ALA A 29 -5.63 9.38 -7.79
CA ALA A 29 -6.35 9.69 -6.56
C ALA A 29 -5.85 10.98 -5.90
N ARG A 30 -4.53 11.20 -5.88
CA ARG A 30 -3.93 12.48 -5.42
C ARG A 30 -4.41 13.64 -6.28
N ALA A 31 -4.40 13.49 -7.61
CA ALA A 31 -4.87 14.52 -8.53
C ALA A 31 -6.39 14.79 -8.37
N ALA A 32 -7.17 13.78 -8.00
CA ALA A 32 -8.59 13.89 -7.69
C ALA A 32 -8.87 14.47 -6.29
N GLY A 33 -7.82 14.74 -5.50
CA GLY A 33 -7.93 15.41 -4.21
C GLY A 33 -8.11 14.47 -3.02
N ALA A 34 -7.82 13.16 -3.14
CA ALA A 34 -7.69 12.30 -1.96
C ALA A 34 -6.58 12.84 -1.06
N ARG A 35 -6.88 12.99 0.24
CA ARG A 35 -5.83 13.31 1.24
C ARG A 35 -5.08 12.06 1.65
N ASP A 36 -5.79 10.96 1.83
CA ASP A 36 -5.22 9.69 2.27
C ASP A 36 -5.07 8.75 1.07
N VAL A 37 -3.84 8.35 0.77
CA VAL A 37 -3.50 7.48 -0.36
C VAL A 37 -2.50 6.43 0.11
N VAL A 38 -2.91 5.17 0.02
CA VAL A 38 -2.18 4.03 0.58
C VAL A 38 -2.08 2.93 -0.48
N ASP A 39 -0.92 2.30 -0.59
CA ASP A 39 -0.74 1.14 -1.47
C ASP A 39 -0.94 -0.18 -0.70
N GLY A 40 -0.88 -1.31 -1.42
CA GLY A 40 -1.18 -2.62 -0.89
C GLY A 40 -0.08 -3.26 -0.06
N LEU A 41 1.08 -2.60 0.13
CA LEU A 41 2.21 -3.26 0.79
C LEU A 41 1.91 -3.59 2.26
N GLY A 42 1.21 -2.68 2.96
CA GLY A 42 0.76 -2.95 4.32
C GLY A 42 -0.20 -4.14 4.36
N MET A 43 -1.17 -4.19 3.43
CA MET A 43 -2.09 -5.32 3.32
C MET A 43 -1.36 -6.64 3.09
N LEU A 44 -0.31 -6.66 2.25
CA LEU A 44 0.52 -7.85 2.01
C LEU A 44 1.20 -8.34 3.30
N VAL A 45 1.70 -7.44 4.15
CA VAL A 45 2.36 -7.81 5.40
C VAL A 45 1.34 -8.29 6.42
N GLU A 46 0.26 -7.54 6.63
CA GLU A 46 -0.76 -7.84 7.64
C GLU A 46 -1.48 -9.17 7.36
N GLN A 47 -1.81 -9.48 6.11
CA GLN A 47 -2.41 -10.79 5.78
C GLN A 47 -1.44 -11.97 6.03
N ALA A 48 -0.12 -11.74 5.89
CA ALA A 48 0.89 -12.74 6.21
C ALA A 48 1.01 -12.92 7.74
N ALA A 49 0.90 -11.83 8.50
CA ALA A 49 0.88 -11.86 9.96
C ALA A 49 -0.35 -12.60 10.50
N GLU A 50 -1.53 -12.40 9.92
CA GLU A 50 -2.74 -13.17 10.23
C GLU A 50 -2.56 -14.66 9.95
N SER A 51 -2.00 -15.02 8.78
CA SER A 51 -1.71 -16.41 8.45
C SER A 51 -0.69 -17.04 9.40
N PHE A 52 0.35 -16.28 9.77
CA PHE A 52 1.36 -16.70 10.75
C PHE A 52 0.73 -16.94 12.12
N ALA A 53 -0.16 -16.06 12.58
CA ALA A 53 -0.88 -16.22 13.83
C ALA A 53 -1.76 -17.47 13.84
N LEU A 54 -2.44 -17.77 12.72
CA LEU A 54 -3.23 -19.00 12.58
C LEU A 54 -2.37 -20.27 12.69
N TRP A 55 -1.16 -20.27 12.14
CA TRP A 55 -0.28 -21.45 12.17
C TRP A 55 0.53 -21.60 13.45
N HIS A 56 0.91 -20.49 14.07
CA HIS A 56 1.89 -20.48 15.15
C HIS A 56 1.34 -19.98 16.49
N GLY A 57 0.09 -19.51 16.51
CA GLY A 57 -0.58 -19.01 17.73
C GLY A 57 0.01 -17.71 18.27
N VAL A 58 0.83 -17.01 17.49
CA VAL A 58 1.49 -15.76 17.87
C VAL A 58 1.27 -14.75 16.76
N HIS A 59 0.74 -13.57 17.09
CA HIS A 59 0.66 -12.46 16.15
C HIS A 59 2.03 -11.76 16.10
N PRO A 60 2.73 -11.77 14.96
CA PRO A 60 4.06 -11.20 14.85
C PRO A 60 3.99 -9.66 14.78
N ASP A 61 5.07 -9.00 15.21
CA ASP A 61 5.26 -7.57 14.94
C ASP A 61 5.56 -7.36 13.44
N THR A 62 4.77 -6.52 12.78
CA THR A 62 4.82 -6.28 11.34
C THR A 62 5.61 -5.03 10.96
N ASP A 63 5.91 -4.13 11.90
CA ASP A 63 6.49 -2.82 11.60
C ASP A 63 7.87 -2.94 10.94
N ALA A 64 8.73 -3.80 11.49
CA ALA A 64 10.08 -4.03 10.98
C ALA A 64 10.06 -4.65 9.57
N VAL A 65 9.16 -5.61 9.34
CA VAL A 65 9.02 -6.28 8.03
C VAL A 65 8.49 -5.30 6.98
N TYR A 66 7.48 -4.50 7.34
CA TYR A 66 6.93 -3.47 6.46
C TYR A 66 7.99 -2.43 6.08
N ALA A 67 8.77 -1.94 7.06
CA ALA A 67 9.84 -0.98 6.83
C ALA A 67 10.92 -1.53 5.87
N ASP A 68 11.37 -2.76 6.09
CA ASP A 68 12.37 -3.42 5.25
C ASP A 68 11.89 -3.61 3.81
N LEU A 69 10.65 -4.09 3.63
CA LEU A 69 10.07 -4.28 2.30
C LEU A 69 9.87 -2.95 1.57
N ARG A 70 9.44 -1.90 2.28
CA ARG A 70 9.28 -0.56 1.72
C ARG A 70 10.62 0.00 1.22
N ALA A 71 11.68 -0.14 2.01
CA ALA A 71 13.01 0.30 1.65
C ALA A 71 13.55 -0.42 0.39
N ARG A 72 13.37 -1.75 0.32
CA ARG A 72 13.76 -2.56 -0.84
C ARG A 72 12.99 -2.18 -2.10
N ASN A 73 11.67 -1.96 -1.98
CA ASN A 73 10.84 -1.56 -3.12
C ASN A 73 11.28 -0.22 -3.69
N ALA A 74 11.53 0.78 -2.83
CA ALA A 74 12.02 2.08 -3.27
C ALA A 74 13.35 1.98 -4.05
N ALA A 75 14.27 1.11 -3.62
CA ALA A 75 15.52 0.89 -4.33
C ALA A 75 15.30 0.31 -5.73
N LEU A 76 14.35 -0.62 -5.90
CA LEU A 76 14.03 -1.23 -7.20
C LEU A 76 13.41 -0.22 -8.18
N VAL A 77 12.48 0.63 -7.72
CA VAL A 77 11.87 1.68 -8.56
C VAL A 77 12.89 2.70 -9.05
N THR A 78 13.96 2.95 -8.28
CA THR A 78 15.00 3.91 -8.67
C THR A 78 16.15 3.32 -9.48
N ALA A 79 16.22 2.00 -9.60
CA ALA A 79 17.34 1.30 -10.25
C ALA A 79 17.11 1.01 -11.73
N ASP A 80 15.91 1.29 -12.26
CA ASP A 80 15.52 1.14 -13.66
C ASP A 80 15.45 2.50 -14.40
#